data_AF-A0A3D3RLQ2-F1
#
_entry.id   AF-A0A3D3RLQ2-F1
#
_cell.length_a   1.000
_cell.length_b   1.000
_cell.length_c   1.000
_cell.angle_alpha   90.00
_cell.angle_beta   90.00
_cell.angle_gamma   90.00
#
_symmetry.space_group_name_H-M   'P 1'
#
loop_
_entity.id
_entity.type
_entity.pdbx_description
1 polymer ?
#
loop_
_entity_poly.entity_id
_entity_poly.type
_entity_poly.pdbx_seq_one_letter_code
_entity_poly.pdbx_strand_id
1 'polypeptide(L)'
;MNTVIQACKALNYIDKIPSKLYKNQDNNSYCLIVQYTDAISSEQYIRLSSVLIDFGKEEHNTYAVDAYLKEHYSLFIPKNAIETLAKL
;
A
#
# COMPACT_ATOMS: atom_id res chain seq x y z
N MET A 1 -6.90 9.16 -3.68
CA MET A 1 -7.64 7.91 -3.96
C MET A 1 -7.39 7.40 -5.37
N ASN A 2 -7.69 8.17 -6.43
CA ASN A 2 -7.54 7.71 -7.83
C ASN A 2 -6.12 7.19 -8.13
N THR A 3 -5.08 7.89 -7.67
CA THR A 3 -3.67 7.47 -7.81
C THR A 3 -3.40 6.10 -7.18
N VAL A 4 -3.95 5.82 -5.99
CA VAL A 4 -3.77 4.53 -5.31
C VAL A 4 -4.49 3.41 -6.06
N ILE A 5 -5.68 3.68 -6.60
CA ILE A 5 -6.43 2.71 -7.41
C ILE A 5 -5.63 2.37 -8.69
N GLN A 6 -5.08 3.39 -9.37
CA GLN A 6 -4.25 3.18 -10.56
C GLN A 6 -2.99 2.37 -10.25
N ALA A 7 -2.32 2.66 -9.13
CA ALA A 7 -1.18 1.87 -8.66
C ALA A 7 -1.58 0.40 -8.42
N CYS A 8 -2.70 0.16 -7.75
CA CYS A 8 -3.17 -1.19 -7.46
C CYS A 8 -3.56 -1.95 -8.74
N LYS A 9 -4.17 -1.26 -9.72
CA LYS A 9 -4.46 -1.84 -11.05
C LYS A 9 -3.19 -2.23 -11.79
N ALA A 10 -2.16 -1.40 -11.74
CA ALA A 10 -0.86 -1.71 -12.34
C ALA A 10 -0.20 -2.94 -11.71
N LEU A 11 -0.55 -3.28 -10.46
CA LEU A 11 -0.05 -4.42 -9.70
C LEU A 11 -0.93 -5.68 -9.79
N ASN A 12 -1.90 -5.74 -10.72
CA ASN A 12 -2.85 -6.87 -10.82
C ASN A 12 -2.21 -8.25 -11.12
N TYR A 13 -0.92 -8.28 -11.44
CA TYR A 13 -0.16 -9.48 -11.75
C TYR A 13 0.45 -10.13 -10.49
N ILE A 14 0.35 -9.50 -9.32
CA ILE A 14 0.85 -10.04 -8.06
C ILE A 14 -0.32 -10.37 -7.15
N ASP A 15 -0.50 -11.66 -6.87
CA ASP A 15 -1.54 -12.16 -5.99
C ASP A 15 -1.04 -12.30 -4.55
N LYS A 16 -1.94 -12.05 -3.59
CA LYS A 16 -1.77 -12.33 -2.15
C LYS A 16 -0.67 -11.52 -1.48
N ILE A 17 -0.52 -10.26 -1.85
CA ILE A 17 0.40 -9.35 -1.15
C ILE A 17 -0.30 -8.84 0.11
N PRO A 18 0.23 -9.13 1.31
CA PRO A 18 -0.35 -8.56 2.53
C PRO A 18 -0.20 -7.05 2.50
N SER A 19 -1.34 -6.40 2.32
CA SER A 19 -1.40 -4.96 2.13
C SER A 19 -2.57 -4.35 2.89
N LYS A 20 -2.37 -3.13 3.39
CA LYS A 20 -3.36 -2.36 4.15
C LYS A 20 -3.40 -0.93 3.65
N LEU A 21 -4.57 -0.32 3.65
CA LEU A 21 -4.73 1.08 3.29
C LEU A 21 -5.20 1.88 4.50
N TYR A 22 -4.43 2.89 4.86
CA TYR A 22 -4.81 3.91 5.83
C TYR A 22 -5.28 5.17 5.11
N LYS A 23 -6.26 5.86 5.68
CA LYS A 23 -6.75 7.15 5.20
C LYS A 23 -6.53 8.20 6.28
N ASN A 24 -5.82 9.26 5.91
CA ASN A 24 -5.71 10.47 6.70
C ASN A 24 -7.07 11.19 6.67
N GLN A 25 -7.65 11.44 7.84
CA GLN A 25 -8.96 12.09 7.92
C GLN A 25 -8.87 13.61 7.68
N ASP A 26 -7.72 14.22 7.96
CA ASP A 26 -7.53 15.67 7.91
C ASP A 26 -7.30 16.20 6.49
N ASN A 27 -6.63 15.42 5.64
CA ASN A 27 -6.21 15.88 4.32
C ASN A 27 -6.57 14.92 3.16
N ASN A 28 -7.38 13.90 3.41
CA ASN A 28 -7.76 12.87 2.42
C ASN A 28 -6.56 12.17 1.73
N SER A 29 -5.39 12.16 2.35
CA SER A 29 -4.24 11.38 1.90
C SER A 29 -4.42 9.91 2.25
N TYR A 30 -3.75 9.04 1.48
CA TYR A 30 -3.83 7.61 1.63
C TYR A 30 -2.42 7.05 1.78
N CYS A 31 -2.24 6.14 2.73
CA CYS A 31 -0.98 5.45 2.96
C CYS A 31 -1.20 3.94 2.74
N LEU A 32 -0.54 3.41 1.70
CA LEU A 32 -0.55 1.98 1.40
C LEU A 32 0.63 1.33 2.10
N ILE A 33 0.35 0.42 3.03
CA ILE A 33 1.35 -0.41 3.68
C ILE A 33 1.40 -1.74 2.95
N VAL A 34 2.58 -2.09 2.45
CA VAL A 34 2.88 -3.39 1.84
C VAL A 34 3.89 -4.12 2.72
N GLN A 35 3.58 -5.36 3.08
CA GLN A 35 4.47 -6.20 3.88
C GLN A 35 5.17 -7.20 2.98
N TYR A 36 6.50 -7.22 3.04
CA TYR A 36 7.29 -8.29 2.44
C TYR A 36 6.96 -9.62 3.13
N THR A 37 6.80 -10.68 2.33
CA THR A 37 6.64 -12.04 2.83
C THR A 37 7.42 -13.00 1.96
N ASP A 38 7.72 -14.19 2.50
CA ASP A 38 8.43 -15.25 1.76
C ASP A 38 7.66 -15.77 0.53
N ALA A 39 6.38 -15.38 0.39
CA ALA A 39 5.56 -15.71 -0.78
C ALA A 39 5.86 -14.82 -2.01
N ILE A 40 6.64 -13.75 -1.86
CA ILE A 40 6.97 -12.81 -2.93
C ILE A 40 8.47 -12.91 -3.20
N SER A 41 8.85 -13.13 -4.46
CA SER A 41 10.27 -13.14 -4.82
C SER A 41 10.88 -11.74 -4.73
N SER A 42 12.19 -11.65 -4.52
CA SER A 42 12.90 -10.36 -4.51
C SER A 42 12.68 -9.57 -5.80
N GLU A 43 12.61 -10.25 -6.95
CA GLU A 43 12.31 -9.63 -8.25
C GLU A 43 10.89 -9.04 -8.29
N GLN A 44 9.90 -9.79 -7.82
CA GLN A 44 8.51 -9.30 -7.72
C GLN A 44 8.42 -8.10 -6.78
N TYR A 45 9.14 -8.12 -5.65
CA TYR A 45 9.16 -7.02 -4.71
C TYR A 45 9.81 -5.75 -5.29
N ILE A 46 10.94 -5.89 -5.99
CA ILE A 46 11.60 -4.77 -6.69
C ILE A 46 10.68 -4.18 -7.76
N ARG A 47 10.00 -5.03 -8.53
CA ARG A 47 9.08 -4.56 -9.56
C ARG A 47 7.87 -3.85 -8.94
N LEU A 48 7.33 -4.39 -7.85
CA LEU A 48 6.26 -3.76 -7.09
C LEU A 48 6.68 -2.40 -6.54
N SER A 49 7.85 -2.29 -5.90
CA SER A 49 8.31 -1.03 -5.32
C SER A 49 8.54 0.02 -6.40
N SER A 50 9.13 -0.38 -7.53
CA SER A 50 9.33 0.50 -8.69
C SER A 50 8.00 1.08 -9.18
N VAL A 51 6.96 0.25 -9.32
CA VAL A 51 5.63 0.72 -9.72
C VAL A 51 5.09 1.68 -8.66
N LEU A 52 5.14 1.34 -7.37
CA LEU A 52 4.57 2.19 -6.31
C LEU A 52 5.24 3.57 -6.21
N ILE A 53 6.53 3.68 -6.51
CA ILE A 53 7.27 4.95 -6.54
C ILE A 53 6.72 5.89 -7.61
N ASP A 54 6.23 5.37 -8.74
CA ASP A 54 5.65 6.21 -9.80
C ASP A 54 4.32 6.86 -9.37
N PHE A 55 3.65 6.31 -8.36
CA PHE A 55 2.33 6.75 -7.88
C PHE A 55 2.37 7.48 -6.54
N GLY A 56 3.53 7.60 -5.90
CA GLY A 56 3.61 8.16 -4.56
C GLY A 56 5.03 8.35 -4.06
N LYS A 57 5.14 8.56 -2.76
CA LYS A 57 6.42 8.68 -2.07
C LYS A 57 6.64 7.45 -1.20
N GLU A 58 7.80 6.83 -1.32
CA GLU A 58 8.22 5.78 -0.40
C GLU A 58 8.53 6.41 0.97
N GLU A 59 7.95 5.84 2.02
CA GLU A 59 8.25 6.18 3.40
C GLU A 59 8.80 4.94 4.10
N HIS A 60 9.91 5.11 4.82
CA HIS A 60 10.51 4.01 5.56
C HIS A 60 9.59 3.62 6.72
N ASN A 61 9.12 2.37 6.71
CA ASN A 61 8.26 1.87 7.77
C ASN A 61 9.07 1.67 9.05
N THR A 62 9.03 2.68 9.93
CA THR A 62 9.62 2.63 11.28
C THR A 62 8.52 2.42 12.32
N TYR A 63 8.91 2.02 13.53
CA TYR A 63 7.97 1.91 14.65
C TYR A 63 7.18 3.22 14.88
N ALA A 64 7.85 4.37 14.70
CA ALA A 64 7.22 5.68 14.83
C ALA A 64 6.16 5.92 13.75
N VAL A 65 6.40 5.49 12.51
CA VAL A 65 5.44 5.62 11.41
C VAL A 65 4.20 4.75 11.65
N ASP A 66 4.37 3.50 12.07
CA ASP A 66 3.24 2.61 12.37
C ASP A 66 2.40 3.14 13.56
N ALA A 67 3.03 3.67 14.60
CA ALA A 67 2.32 4.31 15.71
C ALA A 67 1.55 5.56 15.26
N TYR A 68 2.20 6.44 14.50
CA TYR A 68 1.58 7.66 13.97
C TYR A 68 0.37 7.34 13.07
N LEU A 69 0.47 6.33 12.21
CA LEU A 69 -0.66 5.89 11.37
C LEU A 69 -1.83 5.37 12.21
N LYS A 70 -1.57 4.65 13.31
CA LYS A 70 -2.65 4.16 14.19
C LYS A 70 -3.35 5.27 14.97
N GLU A 71 -2.63 6.33 15.30
CA GLU A 71 -3.17 7.46 16.08
C GLU A 71 -3.89 8.48 15.19
N HIS A 72 -3.36 8.77 13.99
CA HIS A 72 -3.84 9.86 13.15
C HIS A 72 -4.58 9.42 11.88
N TYR A 73 -4.50 8.14 11.51
CA TYR A 73 -5.16 7.62 10.32
C TYR A 73 -6.22 6.60 10.71
N SER A 74 -7.26 6.57 9.90
CA SER A 74 -8.25 5.50 9.97
C SER A 74 -7.81 4.34 9.08
N LEU A 75 -7.86 3.11 9.61
CA LEU A 75 -7.66 1.91 8.81
C LEU A 75 -8.84 1.76 7.85
N PHE A 76 -8.61 2.02 6.56
CA PHE A 76 -9.64 2.06 5.53
C PHE A 76 -9.85 0.68 4.89
N ILE A 77 -8.76 -0.02 4.56
CA ILE A 77 -8.80 -1.41 4.09
C ILE A 77 -7.83 -2.24 4.94
N PRO A 78 -8.33 -3.17 5.78
CA PRO A 78 -7.51 -3.84 6.79
C PRO A 78 -6.60 -4.95 6.23
N LYS A 79 -6.93 -5.52 5.07
CA LYS A 79 -6.19 -6.60 4.39
C LYS A 79 -6.47 -6.58 2.89
N ASN A 80 -5.55 -7.12 2.10
CA ASN A 80 -5.66 -7.29 0.66
C ASN A 80 -6.05 -5.98 -0.05
N ALA A 81 -5.44 -4.87 0.38
CA ALA A 81 -5.76 -3.55 -0.14
C ALA A 81 -5.46 -3.44 -1.64
N ILE A 82 -4.34 -3.98 -2.10
CA ILE A 82 -3.97 -3.98 -3.52
C ILE A 82 -5.03 -4.72 -4.35
N GLU A 83 -5.37 -5.95 -3.96
CA GLU A 83 -6.33 -6.78 -4.68
C GLU A 83 -7.75 -6.21 -4.65
N THR A 84 -8.12 -5.59 -3.53
CA THR A 84 -9.44 -4.95 -3.37
C THR A 84 -9.55 -3.73 -4.29
N LEU A 85 -8.52 -2.88 -4.32
CA LEU A 85 -8.53 -1.63 -5.09
C LEU A 85 -8.30 -1.87 -6.59
N ALA A 86 -7.55 -2.92 -6.97
CA ALA A 86 -7.36 -3.28 -8.37
C ALA A 86 -8.67 -3.65 -9.09
N LYS A 87 -9.69 -4.09 -8.34
CA LYS A 87 -11.00 -4.53 -8.86
C LYS A 87 -12.03 -3.40 -9.00
N LEU A 88 -11.73 -2.19 -8.53
CA LEU A 88 -12.59 -1.00 -8.64
C LEU A 88 -12.27 -0.23 -9.91
#